data_AF-L1KTQ3-F1
#
_entry.id   AF-L1KTQ3-F1
#
_cell.length_a   1.000
_cell.length_b   1.000
_cell.length_c   1.000
_cell.angle_alpha   90.00
_cell.angle_beta   90.00
_cell.angle_gamma   90.00
#
_symmetry.space_group_name_H-M   'P 1'
#
loop_
_entity.id
_entity.type
_entity.pdbx_description
1 polymer ?
#
loop_
_entity_poly.entity_id
_entity_poly.type
_entity_poly.pdbx_seq_one_letter_code
_entity_poly.pdbx_strand_id
1 'polypeptide(L)'
;MRRSDPGVYTLILPVSGGNEVAQAGREAVHGPFDMHVLDSSRPFHLRLLGSPSVCLIGADVPKAGFPLPAPWMDRILTRRLPGRKGVGALLSGFLLQLTHDTHSYRSSDGPRLEAALLELLTALFAHHLDADDSSAHDSARRALVLRIQAFIRRHLQDPQLTPPAIAAAHHISVSYLHRL
;
A
#
# COMPACT_ATOMS: atom_id res chain seq x y z
N MET A 1 -13.65 16.74 -23.55
CA MET A 1 -12.84 16.97 -22.35
C MET A 1 -12.82 15.68 -21.53
N ARG A 2 -11.79 14.84 -21.68
CA ARG A 2 -11.63 13.59 -20.94
C ARG A 2 -10.86 13.95 -19.67
N ARG A 3 -11.57 14.12 -18.56
CA ARG A 3 -10.95 14.30 -17.23
C ARG A 3 -10.06 13.08 -17.04
N SER A 4 -8.73 13.25 -17.04
CA SER A 4 -7.80 12.14 -16.78
C SER A 4 -8.24 11.49 -15.48
N ASP A 5 -8.72 10.26 -15.57
CA ASP A 5 -8.91 9.43 -14.39
C ASP A 5 -7.50 9.23 -13.80
N PRO A 6 -7.20 9.77 -12.61
CA PRO A 6 -5.84 9.76 -12.06
C PRO A 6 -5.33 8.34 -11.77
N GLY A 7 -6.18 7.32 -11.92
CA GLY A 7 -5.87 5.92 -11.68
C GLY A 7 -5.73 5.64 -10.19
N VAL A 8 -6.17 4.46 -9.78
CA VAL A 8 -6.18 4.04 -8.38
C VAL A 8 -5.50 2.68 -8.27
N TYR A 9 -4.74 2.50 -7.20
CA TYR A 9 -4.38 1.16 -6.74
C TYR A 9 -5.35 0.77 -5.63
N THR A 10 -5.99 -0.38 -5.77
CA THR A 10 -6.92 -0.91 -4.77
C THR A 10 -6.23 -2.04 -4.03
N LEU A 11 -6.04 -1.87 -2.72
CA LEU A 11 -5.70 -2.97 -1.83
C LEU A 11 -6.98 -3.75 -1.52
N ILE A 12 -6.98 -5.06 -1.77
CA ILE A 12 -8.09 -5.95 -1.42
C ILE A 12 -7.66 -6.85 -0.26
N LEU A 13 -8.53 -6.93 0.74
CA LEU A 13 -8.44 -7.83 1.89
C LEU A 13 -9.67 -8.75 1.93
N PRO A 14 -9.55 -10.04 1.63
CA PRO A 14 -10.62 -11.00 1.88
C PRO A 14 -10.79 -11.25 3.37
N VAL A 15 -11.98 -11.04 3.91
CA VAL A 15 -12.31 -11.28 5.33
C VAL A 15 -12.95 -12.66 5.51
N SER A 16 -13.89 -13.01 4.63
CA SER A 16 -14.51 -14.34 4.56
C SER A 16 -14.60 -14.80 3.11
N GLY A 17 -14.37 -16.09 2.87
CA GLY A 17 -14.15 -16.60 1.52
C GLY A 17 -12.82 -16.12 0.95
N GLY A 18 -12.77 -15.87 -0.34
CA GLY A 18 -11.57 -15.46 -1.05
C GLY A 18 -11.89 -14.95 -2.44
N ASN A 19 -10.85 -14.73 -3.23
CA ASN A 19 -11.00 -14.37 -4.63
C ASN A 19 -9.82 -14.91 -5.45
N GLU A 20 -10.08 -15.16 -6.71
CA GLU A 20 -9.06 -15.32 -7.74
C GLU A 20 -8.96 -14.00 -8.50
N VAL A 21 -7.75 -13.58 -8.81
CA VAL A 21 -7.49 -12.36 -9.57
C VAL A 21 -6.47 -12.62 -10.66
N ALA A 22 -6.76 -12.14 -11.87
CA ALA A 22 -5.83 -12.15 -13.00
C ALA A 22 -5.59 -10.71 -13.49
N GLN A 23 -4.36 -10.23 -13.36
CA GLN A 23 -3.92 -8.92 -13.83
C GLN A 23 -2.40 -8.89 -14.08
N ALA A 24 -1.97 -8.10 -15.07
CA ALA A 24 -0.55 -7.90 -15.40
C ALA A 24 0.21 -9.22 -15.68
N GLY A 25 -0.46 -10.16 -16.37
CA GLY A 25 0.10 -11.48 -16.70
C GLY A 25 0.28 -12.41 -15.51
N ARG A 26 -0.33 -12.10 -14.36
CA ARG A 26 -0.34 -12.95 -13.16
C ARG A 26 -1.76 -13.35 -12.83
N GLU A 27 -1.91 -14.58 -12.35
CA GLU A 27 -3.16 -15.11 -11.80
C GLU A 27 -2.87 -15.71 -10.43
N ALA A 28 -3.69 -15.39 -9.43
CA ALA A 28 -3.50 -15.85 -8.07
C ALA A 28 -4.83 -16.00 -7.33
N VAL A 29 -4.87 -16.97 -6.42
CA VAL A 29 -5.98 -17.19 -5.49
C VAL A 29 -5.59 -16.65 -4.11
N HIS A 30 -6.48 -15.87 -3.52
CA HIS A 30 -6.33 -15.19 -2.24
C HIS A 30 -7.42 -15.67 -1.29
N GLY A 31 -7.01 -16.36 -0.21
CA GLY A 31 -7.90 -16.78 0.85
C GLY A 31 -8.15 -15.69 1.90
N PRO A 32 -8.88 -16.02 2.98
CA PRO A 32 -9.12 -15.08 4.07
C PRO A 32 -7.80 -14.54 4.65
N PHE A 33 -7.68 -13.22 4.65
CA PHE A 33 -6.53 -12.42 5.10
C PHE A 33 -5.27 -12.54 4.23
N ASP A 34 -5.40 -13.03 3.00
CA ASP A 34 -4.35 -12.90 1.99
C ASP A 34 -4.63 -11.67 1.14
N MET A 35 -4.01 -10.54 1.51
CA MET A 35 -4.20 -9.28 0.79
C MET A 35 -3.50 -9.31 -0.57
N HIS A 36 -3.95 -8.45 -1.47
CA HIS A 36 -3.31 -8.19 -2.76
C HIS A 36 -3.64 -6.78 -3.25
N VAL A 37 -2.85 -6.28 -4.19
CA VAL A 37 -3.07 -4.97 -4.83
C VAL A 37 -3.43 -5.19 -6.29
N LEU A 38 -4.41 -4.44 -6.78
CA LEU A 38 -4.72 -4.31 -8.20
C LEU A 38 -4.55 -2.86 -8.66
N ASP A 39 -4.25 -2.70 -9.94
CA ASP A 39 -4.26 -1.43 -10.65
C ASP A 39 -5.61 -1.25 -11.35
N SER A 40 -6.50 -0.41 -10.85
CA SER A 40 -7.85 -0.26 -11.41
C SER A 40 -7.85 0.39 -12.80
N SER A 41 -6.72 0.99 -13.21
CA SER A 41 -6.56 1.58 -14.54
C SER A 41 -6.10 0.57 -15.60
N ARG A 42 -5.88 -0.69 -15.23
CA ARG A 42 -5.50 -1.78 -16.15
C ARG A 42 -6.59 -2.86 -16.15
N PRO A 43 -6.85 -3.55 -17.27
CA PRO A 43 -7.79 -4.67 -17.30
C PRO A 43 -7.43 -5.73 -16.25
N PHE A 44 -8.44 -6.27 -15.58
CA PHE A 44 -8.31 -7.38 -14.64
C PHE A 44 -9.54 -8.29 -14.68
N HIS A 45 -9.36 -9.53 -14.26
CA HIS A 45 -10.45 -10.44 -13.93
C HIS A 45 -10.43 -10.73 -12.44
N LEU A 46 -11.58 -10.62 -11.77
CA LEU A 46 -11.75 -10.92 -10.36
C LEU A 46 -12.91 -11.90 -10.21
N ARG A 47 -12.67 -13.06 -9.62
CA ARG A 47 -13.68 -14.08 -9.36
C ARG A 47 -13.77 -14.33 -7.86
N LEU A 48 -14.95 -14.15 -7.29
CA LEU A 48 -15.19 -14.40 -5.87
C LEU A 48 -15.26 -15.91 -5.60
N LEU A 49 -14.61 -16.35 -4.54
CA LEU A 49 -14.50 -17.75 -4.14
C LEU A 49 -15.06 -17.93 -2.72
N GLY A 50 -16.22 -18.57 -2.59
CA GLY A 50 -16.79 -18.86 -1.27
C GLY A 50 -18.31 -18.94 -1.31
N SER A 51 -18.88 -19.82 -0.48
CA SER A 51 -20.31 -20.03 -0.30
C SER A 51 -20.59 -20.19 1.20
N PRO A 52 -21.67 -19.59 1.75
CA PRO A 52 -22.73 -18.86 1.08
C PRO A 52 -22.41 -17.37 0.78
N SER A 53 -21.36 -16.81 1.36
CA SER A 53 -21.02 -15.39 1.20
C SER A 53 -19.52 -15.12 1.19
N VAL A 54 -19.12 -14.12 0.40
CA VAL A 54 -17.75 -13.58 0.36
C VAL A 54 -17.77 -12.14 0.87
N CYS A 55 -16.81 -11.79 1.72
CA CYS A 55 -16.64 -10.44 2.22
C CYS A 55 -15.22 -9.98 1.90
N LEU A 56 -15.10 -8.89 1.16
CA LEU A 56 -13.84 -8.24 0.82
C LEU A 56 -13.87 -6.80 1.32
N ILE A 57 -12.74 -6.32 1.82
CA ILE A 57 -12.50 -4.90 2.09
C ILE A 57 -11.58 -4.37 0.99
N GLY A 58 -12.00 -3.30 0.33
CA GLY A 58 -11.20 -2.55 -0.64
C GLY A 58 -10.73 -1.23 -0.06
N ALA A 59 -9.46 -0.90 -0.20
CA ALA A 59 -8.91 0.42 0.10
C ALA A 59 -8.32 1.02 -1.18
N ASP A 60 -8.97 2.06 -1.67
CA ASP A 60 -8.61 2.78 -2.90
C ASP A 60 -7.63 3.91 -2.58
N VAL A 61 -6.45 3.85 -3.19
CA VAL A 61 -5.41 4.87 -3.05
C VAL A 61 -5.08 5.45 -4.43
N PRO A 62 -5.26 6.77 -4.65
CA PRO A 62 -4.86 7.40 -5.90
C PRO A 62 -3.38 7.15 -6.21
N LYS A 63 -3.06 6.88 -7.47
CA LYS A 63 -1.67 6.59 -7.89
C LYS A 63 -0.68 7.70 -7.49
N ALA A 64 -1.13 8.95 -7.52
CA ALA A 64 -0.33 10.11 -7.13
C ALA A 64 0.09 10.10 -5.66
N GLY A 65 -0.77 9.56 -4.78
CA GLY A 65 -0.52 9.45 -3.34
C GLY A 65 0.03 8.09 -2.91
N PHE A 66 0.22 7.15 -3.84
CA PHE A 66 0.63 5.79 -3.50
C PHE A 66 2.09 5.77 -3.00
N PRO A 67 2.40 4.98 -1.95
CA PRO A 67 3.72 5.03 -1.32
C PRO A 67 4.85 4.43 -2.15
N LEU A 68 4.58 3.79 -3.29
CA LEU A 68 5.58 3.19 -4.17
C LEU A 68 5.59 3.79 -5.58
N PRO A 69 6.76 3.88 -6.24
CA PRO A 69 6.83 4.19 -7.67
C PRO A 69 6.24 3.06 -8.52
N ALA A 70 5.74 3.39 -9.71
CA ALA A 70 5.10 2.44 -10.61
C ALA A 70 5.94 1.17 -10.92
N PRO A 71 7.26 1.23 -11.18
CA PRO A 71 8.07 0.02 -11.44
C PRO A 71 8.11 -0.97 -10.27
N TRP A 72 8.07 -0.47 -9.03
CA TRP A 72 8.00 -1.31 -7.84
C TRP A 72 6.61 -1.92 -7.67
N MET A 73 5.59 -1.24 -8.18
CA MET A 73 4.23 -1.75 -8.14
C MET A 73 4.04 -2.98 -9.01
N ASP A 74 4.65 -3.03 -10.20
CA ASP A 74 4.58 -4.22 -11.05
C ASP A 74 5.17 -5.48 -10.37
N ARG A 75 6.03 -5.32 -9.35
CA ARG A 75 6.51 -6.43 -8.52
C ARG A 75 5.50 -6.90 -7.48
N ILE A 76 4.53 -6.08 -7.10
CA ILE A 76 3.58 -6.34 -6.00
C ILE A 76 2.17 -6.67 -6.52
N LEU A 77 1.78 -6.13 -7.67
CA LEU A 77 0.44 -6.37 -8.25
C LEU A 77 0.13 -7.87 -8.31
N THR A 78 -1.09 -8.22 -7.87
CA THR A 78 -1.60 -9.60 -7.85
C THR A 78 -0.82 -10.57 -6.94
N ARG A 79 0.22 -10.12 -6.22
CA ARG A 79 0.95 -10.98 -5.29
C ARG A 79 0.24 -11.08 -3.95
N ARG A 80 0.41 -12.24 -3.32
CA ARG A 80 -0.05 -12.49 -1.96
C ARG A 80 0.78 -11.66 -0.97
N LEU A 81 0.07 -10.84 -0.20
CA LEU A 81 0.56 -10.10 0.95
C LEU A 81 -0.06 -10.70 2.22
N PRO A 82 0.69 -11.45 3.05
CA PRO A 82 0.12 -12.12 4.23
C PRO A 82 -0.44 -11.12 5.25
N GLY A 83 -1.74 -11.18 5.53
CA GLY A 83 -2.45 -10.28 6.46
C GLY A 83 -2.60 -10.80 7.89
N ARG A 84 -1.98 -11.93 8.23
CA ARG A 84 -2.13 -12.56 9.57
C ARG A 84 -0.91 -12.43 10.47
N LYS A 85 0.20 -11.88 9.99
CA LYS A 85 1.45 -11.78 10.74
C LYS A 85 2.13 -10.42 10.51
N GLY A 86 2.91 -9.99 11.50
CA GLY A 86 3.71 -8.77 11.42
C GLY A 86 2.90 -7.54 11.00
N VAL A 87 3.46 -6.74 10.11
CA VAL A 87 2.82 -5.51 9.59
C VAL A 87 1.49 -5.81 8.86
N GLY A 88 1.37 -6.96 8.20
CA GLY A 88 0.13 -7.34 7.52
C GLY A 88 -1.05 -7.56 8.48
N ALA A 89 -0.79 -8.06 9.69
CA ALA A 89 -1.80 -8.16 10.74
C ALA A 89 -2.27 -6.80 11.24
N LEU A 90 -1.32 -5.85 11.41
CA LEU A 90 -1.64 -4.48 11.81
C LEU A 90 -2.52 -3.79 10.76
N LEU A 91 -2.16 -3.90 9.47
CA LEU A 91 -2.96 -3.33 8.38
C LEU A 91 -4.33 -3.98 8.27
N SER A 92 -4.42 -5.31 8.40
CA SER A 92 -5.71 -6.01 8.36
C SER A 92 -6.63 -5.58 9.50
N GLY A 93 -6.09 -5.48 10.72
CA GLY A 93 -6.84 -5.01 11.89
C GLY A 93 -7.29 -3.55 11.73
N PHE A 94 -6.43 -2.69 11.20
CA PHE A 94 -6.76 -1.29 10.91
C PHE A 94 -7.94 -1.19 9.92
N LEU A 95 -7.90 -1.92 8.80
CA LEU A 95 -8.97 -1.92 7.80
C LEU A 95 -10.28 -2.51 8.33
N LEU A 96 -10.20 -3.59 9.10
CA LEU A 96 -11.37 -4.17 9.76
C LEU A 96 -12.02 -3.18 10.72
N GLN A 97 -11.23 -2.48 11.53
CA GLN A 97 -11.77 -1.50 12.47
C GLN A 97 -12.42 -0.31 11.75
N LEU A 98 -11.77 0.20 10.70
CA LEU A 98 -12.31 1.31 9.90
C LEU A 98 -13.65 0.97 9.25
N THR A 99 -13.81 -0.28 8.80
CA THR A 99 -15.02 -0.72 8.09
C THR A 99 -16.12 -1.23 9.03
N HIS A 100 -15.77 -1.65 10.24
CA HIS A 100 -16.73 -2.13 11.24
C HIS A 100 -17.58 -0.99 11.82
N ASP A 101 -17.00 0.19 12.07
CA ASP A 101 -17.70 1.30 12.71
C ASP A 101 -17.34 2.66 12.07
N THR A 102 -17.85 2.88 10.87
CA THR A 102 -17.59 4.09 10.09
C THR A 102 -18.19 5.35 10.73
N HIS A 103 -19.22 5.22 11.57
CA HIS A 103 -19.91 6.35 12.21
C HIS A 103 -19.14 6.94 13.39
N SER A 104 -18.19 6.20 13.96
CA SER A 104 -17.35 6.67 15.07
C SER A 104 -16.25 7.67 14.66
N TYR A 105 -16.02 7.87 13.36
CA TYR A 105 -15.00 8.78 12.84
C TYR A 105 -15.58 10.13 12.43
N ARG A 106 -14.87 11.20 12.77
CA ARG A 106 -15.20 12.55 12.30
C ARG A 106 -14.54 12.77 10.95
N SER A 107 -15.11 13.67 10.14
CA SER A 107 -14.48 14.10 8.88
C SER A 107 -13.05 14.63 9.08
N SER A 108 -12.76 15.24 10.23
CA SER A 108 -11.43 15.72 10.61
C SER A 108 -10.39 14.61 10.80
N ASP A 109 -10.82 13.37 11.01
CA ASP A 109 -9.91 12.24 11.24
C ASP A 109 -9.36 11.68 9.91
N GLY A 110 -10.05 11.92 8.80
CA GLY A 110 -9.72 11.42 7.46
C GLY A 110 -8.24 11.58 7.08
N PRO A 111 -7.65 12.80 7.11
CA PRO A 111 -6.25 13.00 6.74
C PRO A 111 -5.24 12.25 7.62
N ARG A 112 -5.58 11.99 8.89
CA ARG A 112 -4.73 11.23 9.82
C ARG A 112 -4.85 9.73 9.61
N LEU A 113 -6.06 9.25 9.31
CA LEU A 113 -6.30 7.84 8.98
C LEU A 113 -5.68 7.48 7.63
N GLU A 114 -5.77 8.37 6.65
CA GLU A 114 -5.08 8.24 5.37
C GLU A 114 -3.56 8.15 5.57
N ALA A 115 -2.98 9.04 6.39
CA ALA A 115 -1.57 8.98 6.75
C ALA A 115 -1.16 7.62 7.32
N ALA A 116 -1.95 7.12 8.30
CA ALA A 116 -1.69 5.84 8.94
C ALA A 116 -1.78 4.67 7.96
N LEU A 117 -2.78 4.68 7.06
CA LEU A 117 -2.92 3.69 6.00
C LEU A 117 -1.69 3.66 5.09
N LEU A 118 -1.23 4.83 4.63
CA LEU A 118 -0.08 4.94 3.74
C LEU A 118 1.22 4.47 4.41
N GLU A 119 1.42 4.76 5.69
CA GLU A 119 2.58 4.26 6.45
C GLU A 119 2.55 2.74 6.62
N LEU A 120 1.39 2.16 6.95
CA LEU A 120 1.23 0.71 7.05
C LEU A 120 1.44 0.00 5.70
N LEU A 121 0.92 0.58 4.61
CA LEU A 121 1.17 0.11 3.25
C LEU A 121 2.67 0.14 2.92
N THR A 122 3.34 1.26 3.20
CA THR A 122 4.78 1.43 2.94
C THR A 122 5.59 0.37 3.68
N ALA A 123 5.31 0.17 4.96
CA ALA A 123 5.99 -0.84 5.78
C ALA A 123 5.72 -2.27 5.28
N LEU A 124 4.49 -2.58 4.88
CA LEU A 124 4.13 -3.88 4.32
C LEU A 124 4.88 -4.15 3.02
N PHE A 125 4.93 -3.17 2.11
CA PHE A 125 5.60 -3.34 0.82
C PHE A 125 7.11 -3.44 0.96
N ALA A 126 7.73 -2.65 1.84
CA ALA A 126 9.15 -2.78 2.15
C ALA A 126 9.47 -4.22 2.60
N HIS A 127 8.74 -4.73 3.60
CA HIS A 127 8.95 -6.09 4.09
C HIS A 127 8.74 -7.16 3.00
N HIS A 128 7.77 -6.98 2.11
CA HIS A 128 7.53 -7.94 1.02
C HIS A 128 8.64 -7.92 -0.04
N LEU A 129 9.07 -6.72 -0.44
CA LEU A 129 10.14 -6.54 -1.43
C LEU A 129 11.51 -6.98 -0.89
N ASP A 130 11.68 -6.97 0.43
CA ASP A 130 12.89 -7.41 1.11
C ASP A 130 12.93 -8.92 1.32
N ALA A 131 11.79 -9.59 1.46
CA ALA A 131 11.76 -11.05 1.51
C ALA A 131 12.24 -11.71 0.21
N ASP A 132 12.21 -10.98 -0.91
CA ASP A 132 12.79 -11.40 -2.19
C ASP A 132 14.32 -11.29 -2.21
N ASP A 133 14.97 -10.63 -1.23
CA ASP A 133 16.40 -10.33 -1.26
C ASP A 133 17.09 -10.65 0.08
N SER A 134 18.10 -11.53 0.04
CA SER A 134 18.58 -12.28 1.20
C SER A 134 19.38 -11.46 2.24
N SER A 135 19.49 -10.13 2.12
CA SER A 135 20.36 -9.32 2.99
C SER A 135 19.60 -8.27 3.81
N ALA A 136 19.73 -8.36 5.14
CA ALA A 136 19.03 -7.49 6.09
C ALA A 136 19.45 -6.01 6.01
N HIS A 137 20.69 -5.71 5.59
CA HIS A 137 21.15 -4.32 5.42
C HIS A 137 20.49 -3.62 4.24
N ASP A 138 20.28 -4.35 3.14
CA ASP A 138 19.65 -3.78 1.96
C ASP A 138 18.13 -3.61 2.17
N SER A 139 17.54 -4.42 3.05
CA SER A 139 16.16 -4.29 3.52
C SER A 139 15.89 -2.97 4.26
N ALA A 140 16.67 -2.67 5.30
CA ALA A 140 16.48 -1.42 6.06
C ALA A 140 16.69 -0.18 5.17
N ARG A 141 17.66 -0.24 4.25
CA ARG A 141 17.91 0.82 3.26
C ARG A 141 16.72 0.99 2.32
N ARG A 142 16.16 -0.09 1.77
CA ARG A 142 15.01 -0.03 0.87
C ARG A 142 13.75 0.48 1.58
N ALA A 143 13.47 0.00 2.78
CA ALA A 143 12.36 0.50 3.59
C ALA A 143 12.45 2.02 3.79
N LEU A 144 13.66 2.53 4.06
CA LEU A 144 13.91 3.96 4.19
C LEU A 144 13.71 4.71 2.86
N VAL A 145 14.23 4.18 1.74
CA VAL A 145 14.02 4.77 0.41
C VAL A 145 12.53 4.85 0.07
N LEU A 146 11.76 3.80 0.33
CA LEU A 146 10.33 3.77 0.06
C LEU A 146 9.57 4.79 0.92
N ARG A 147 9.90 4.90 2.21
CA ARG A 147 9.36 5.95 3.09
C ARG A 147 9.69 7.36 2.61
N ILE A 148 10.93 7.61 2.20
CA ILE A 148 11.35 8.91 1.65
C ILE A 148 10.54 9.24 0.39
N GLN A 149 10.40 8.28 -0.53
CA GLN A 149 9.65 8.50 -1.76
C GLN A 149 8.15 8.71 -1.50
N ALA A 150 7.56 7.98 -0.55
CA ALA A 150 6.19 8.18 -0.11
C ALA A 150 6.00 9.59 0.50
N PHE A 151 6.93 10.01 1.37
CA PHE A 151 6.93 11.35 1.96
C PHE A 151 7.00 12.44 0.90
N ILE A 152 7.93 12.32 -0.06
CA ILE A 152 8.06 13.27 -1.18
C ILE A 152 6.74 13.35 -1.95
N ARG A 153 6.18 12.21 -2.38
CA ARG A 153 4.92 12.17 -3.16
C ARG A 153 3.78 12.88 -2.46
N ARG A 154 3.63 12.67 -1.14
CA ARG A 154 2.59 13.32 -0.34
C ARG A 154 2.76 14.84 -0.21
N HIS A 155 3.98 15.33 -0.27
CA HIS A 155 4.30 16.75 -0.05
C HIS A 155 4.76 17.46 -1.32
N LEU A 156 4.49 16.91 -2.53
CA LEU A 156 4.93 17.50 -3.80
C LEU A 156 4.41 18.93 -4.04
N GLN A 157 3.30 19.31 -3.41
CA GLN A 157 2.72 20.65 -3.50
C GLN A 157 3.26 21.61 -2.44
N ASP A 158 4.06 21.12 -1.48
CA ASP A 158 4.65 21.94 -0.41
C ASP A 158 5.93 22.62 -0.92
N PRO A 159 5.95 23.96 -1.06
CA PRO A 159 7.14 24.69 -1.48
C PRO A 159 8.30 24.60 -0.46
N GLN A 160 8.04 24.16 0.77
CA GLN A 160 9.07 23.93 1.79
C GLN A 160 9.68 22.53 1.73
N LEU A 161 9.24 21.67 0.80
CA LEU A 161 9.82 20.35 0.60
C LEU A 161 11.25 20.46 0.06
N THR A 162 12.22 20.43 0.97
CA THR A 162 13.65 20.55 0.69
C THR A 162 14.41 19.31 1.17
N PRO A 163 15.61 19.00 0.62
CA PRO A 163 16.41 17.88 1.10
C PRO A 163 16.68 17.90 2.62
N PRO A 164 16.97 19.05 3.27
CA PRO A 164 17.07 19.14 4.73
C PRO A 164 15.77 18.76 5.46
N ALA A 165 14.61 19.20 4.96
CA ALA A 165 13.31 18.86 5.56
C ALA A 165 13.01 17.35 5.47
N ILE A 166 13.31 16.74 4.32
CA ILE A 166 13.16 15.28 4.11
C ILE A 166 14.08 14.51 5.05
N ALA A 167 15.36 14.91 5.13
CA ALA A 167 16.34 14.27 5.99
C ALA A 167 15.93 14.34 7.47
N ALA A 168 15.44 15.50 7.92
CA ALA A 168 14.92 15.69 9.27
C ALA A 168 13.69 14.81 9.56
N ALA A 169 12.73 14.75 8.63
CA ALA A 169 11.52 13.93 8.78
C ALA A 169 11.80 12.42 8.91
N HIS A 170 12.94 11.95 8.41
CA HIS A 170 13.34 10.55 8.50
C HIS A 170 14.54 10.29 9.41
N HIS A 171 14.96 11.29 10.19
CA HIS A 171 16.07 11.19 11.15
C HIS A 171 17.40 10.72 10.52
N ILE A 172 17.72 11.23 9.34
CA ILE A 172 18.98 10.95 8.64
C ILE A 172 19.74 12.24 8.30
N SER A 173 21.03 12.13 7.97
CA SER A 173 21.79 13.27 7.46
C SER A 173 21.46 13.56 6.00
N VAL A 174 21.60 14.83 5.59
CA VAL A 174 21.44 15.24 4.18
C VAL A 174 22.45 14.53 3.28
N SER A 175 23.69 14.37 3.74
CA SER A 175 24.71 13.61 3.01
C SER A 175 24.34 12.13 2.83
N TYR A 176 23.70 11.52 3.83
CA TYR A 176 23.19 10.15 3.71
C TYR A 176 22.01 10.08 2.73
N LEU A 177 21.08 11.04 2.79
CA LEU A 177 19.97 11.16 1.84
C LEU A 177 20.47 11.23 0.39
N HIS A 178 21.52 12.00 0.10
CA HIS A 178 22.11 12.06 -1.24
C HIS A 178 22.78 10.77 -1.72
N ARG A 179 23.11 9.85 -0.80
CA ARG A 179 23.77 8.56 -1.09
C ARG A 179 22.77 7.41 -1.25
N LEU A 180 21.53 7.60 -0.78
CA LEU A 180 20.44 6.63 -0.91
C LEU A 180 20.01 6.47 -2.36
#